data_AF-A0A4Z1BC31-F1
#
_entry.id   AF-A0A4Z1BC31-F1
#
_cell.length_a   1.000
_cell.length_b   1.000
_cell.length_c   1.000
_cell.angle_alpha   90.00
_cell.angle_beta   90.00
_cell.angle_gamma   90.00
#
_symmetry.space_group_name_H-M   'P 1'
#
loop_
_entity.id
_entity.type
_entity.pdbx_description
1 polymer ?
#
loop_
_entity_poly.entity_id
_entity_poly.type
_entity_poly.pdbx_seq_one_letter_code
_entity_poly.pdbx_strand_id
1 'polypeptide(L)'
;MIIEIDFANDLLELIEEELNNCEKKNQIQLFKRNSVIRSADLEWMNKYQNFSFPIYSLNSTNTLSIYREYYDLLVNDWKINHPTLVEKGIEKTIMNLMDTDIFSETIYYAINDKVSKLVYQYNDVLKSTVETNRLFGIEDEERILLIHLKKYQEILNSENKQIQIFHGIVLNKSISDNILRIYIRFIKLRLEMLNPSFIEFKEEFMKIPTKFVWKGSQKDLCELFVELRKNNWIDELQWGDISKSAKAICNLFDLSLTRKNDTSDVEQSFYQILKGKHNPITKEREYNEVLGLTKNRKFNKIQKNIS
;
A
#
# COMPACT_ATOMS: atom_id res chain seq x y z
N MET A 1 3.76 14.66 -23.18
CA MET A 1 2.46 14.03 -23.46
C MET A 1 1.61 14.21 -22.22
N ILE A 2 0.50 14.93 -22.33
CA ILE A 2 -0.46 15.13 -21.24
C ILE A 2 -1.38 13.91 -21.28
N ILE A 3 -1.62 13.26 -20.14
CA ILE A 3 -2.67 12.22 -20.06
C ILE A 3 -4.00 12.97 -20.22
N GLU A 4 -4.69 12.74 -21.34
CA GLU A 4 -5.95 13.42 -21.66
C GLU A 4 -7.04 13.02 -20.67
N ILE A 5 -8.02 13.91 -20.48
CA ILE A 5 -9.20 13.70 -19.63
C ILE A 5 -9.90 12.39 -19.95
N ASP A 6 -9.96 12.06 -21.24
CA ASP A 6 -10.77 10.95 -21.74
C ASP A 6 -10.15 9.57 -21.48
N PHE A 7 -8.98 9.49 -20.84
CA PHE A 7 -8.26 8.22 -20.66
C PHE A 7 -9.05 7.18 -19.84
N ALA A 8 -10.06 7.58 -19.09
CA ALA A 8 -10.86 6.73 -18.21
C ALA A 8 -12.37 6.82 -18.43
N ASN A 9 -12.85 7.58 -19.44
CA ASN A 9 -14.27 7.86 -19.61
C ASN A 9 -15.10 6.58 -19.76
N ASP A 10 -14.62 5.60 -20.52
CA ASP A 10 -15.27 4.29 -20.68
C ASP A 10 -15.51 3.58 -19.35
N LEU A 11 -14.53 3.63 -18.44
CA LEU A 11 -14.64 3.01 -17.12
C LEU A 11 -15.49 3.85 -16.14
N LEU A 12 -15.44 5.18 -16.26
CA LEU A 12 -16.27 6.09 -15.47
C LEU A 12 -17.75 5.97 -15.85
N GLU A 13 -18.06 5.84 -17.14
CA GLU A 13 -19.42 5.58 -17.65
C GLU A 13 -19.96 4.26 -17.07
N LEU A 14 -19.17 3.18 -17.11
CA LEU A 14 -19.56 1.89 -16.50
C LEU A 14 -19.81 1.99 -14.99
N ILE A 15 -19.00 2.77 -14.28
CA ILE A 15 -19.19 3.03 -12.86
C ILE A 15 -20.49 3.81 -12.62
N GLU A 16 -20.75 4.85 -13.40
CA GLU A 16 -21.95 5.68 -13.30
C GLU A 16 -23.22 4.85 -13.57
N GLU A 17 -23.22 4.03 -14.62
CA GLU A 17 -24.31 3.11 -14.94
C GLU A 17 -24.59 2.14 -13.78
N GLU A 18 -23.54 1.57 -13.20
CA GLU A 18 -23.67 0.65 -12.08
C GLU A 18 -24.20 1.33 -10.81
N LEU A 19 -23.68 2.51 -10.48
CA LEU A 19 -24.16 3.32 -9.36
C LEU A 19 -25.65 3.67 -9.51
N ASN A 20 -26.05 4.13 -10.70
CA ASN A 20 -27.44 4.46 -11.00
C ASN A 20 -28.36 3.23 -10.91
N ASN A 21 -27.87 2.06 -11.31
CA ASN A 21 -28.61 0.80 -11.16
C ASN A 21 -28.76 0.38 -9.69
N CYS A 22 -27.72 0.56 -8.88
CA CYS A 22 -27.79 0.31 -7.44
C CYS A 22 -28.75 1.27 -6.73
N GLU A 23 -28.72 2.56 -7.08
CA GLU A 23 -29.62 3.59 -6.54
C GLU A 23 -31.09 3.27 -6.85
N LYS A 24 -31.42 2.99 -8.13
CA LYS A 24 -32.78 2.60 -8.56
C LYS A 24 -33.31 1.37 -7.83
N LYS A 25 -32.42 0.49 -7.37
CA LYS A 25 -32.75 -0.73 -6.61
C LYS A 25 -32.70 -0.54 -5.09
N ASN A 26 -32.43 0.67 -4.60
CA ASN A 26 -32.20 0.97 -3.17
C ASN A 26 -31.13 0.08 -2.53
N GLN A 27 -30.05 -0.20 -3.26
CA GLN A 27 -28.96 -1.08 -2.83
C GLN A 27 -27.80 -0.34 -2.15
N ILE A 28 -27.91 0.99 -2.03
CA ILE A 28 -26.92 1.83 -1.32
C ILE A 28 -27.37 2.00 0.13
N GLN A 29 -26.57 1.51 1.07
CA GLN A 29 -26.89 1.57 2.50
C GLN A 29 -26.18 2.74 3.18
N LEU A 30 -26.93 3.56 3.92
CA LEU A 30 -26.39 4.64 4.75
C LEU A 30 -26.25 4.23 6.22
N PHE A 31 -25.06 4.40 6.79
CA PHE A 31 -24.77 4.09 8.19
C PHE A 31 -24.36 5.33 9.00
N LYS A 32 -25.28 5.84 9.84
CA LYS A 32 -25.09 7.09 10.61
C LYS A 32 -24.21 6.99 11.87
N ARG A 33 -23.92 5.78 12.36
CA ARG A 33 -23.28 5.57 13.68
C ARG A 33 -21.75 5.48 13.65
N ASN A 34 -21.14 5.22 12.49
CA ASN A 34 -19.70 5.02 12.38
C ASN A 34 -19.02 6.35 12.08
N SER A 35 -18.67 7.10 13.13
CA SER A 35 -17.90 8.34 13.01
C SER A 35 -16.41 8.09 13.11
N VAL A 36 -15.60 8.99 12.55
CA VAL A 36 -14.14 8.98 12.74
C VAL A 36 -13.82 9.07 14.25
N ILE A 37 -12.90 8.23 14.73
CA ILE A 37 -12.47 8.23 16.13
C ILE A 37 -11.77 9.57 16.42
N ARG A 38 -12.05 10.19 17.58
CA ARG A 38 -11.49 11.52 17.95
C ARG A 38 -9.96 11.60 17.92
N SER A 39 -9.27 10.48 18.05
CA SER A 39 -7.81 10.39 18.01
C SER A 39 -7.25 9.99 16.63
N ALA A 40 -8.10 9.88 15.61
CA ALA A 40 -7.66 9.53 14.27
C ALA A 40 -6.89 10.69 13.64
N ASP A 41 -5.88 10.33 12.85
CA ASP A 41 -5.11 11.28 12.06
C ASP A 41 -5.90 11.65 10.80
N LEU A 42 -6.72 12.70 10.90
CA LEU A 42 -7.56 13.19 9.81
C LEU A 42 -6.74 13.64 8.60
N GLU A 43 -5.56 14.22 8.84
CA GLU A 43 -4.67 14.64 7.74
C GLU A 43 -4.19 13.42 6.95
N TRP A 44 -3.73 12.39 7.65
CA TRP A 44 -3.30 11.15 7.02
C TRP A 44 -4.45 10.46 6.29
N MET A 45 -5.63 10.36 6.89
CA MET A 45 -6.81 9.75 6.25
C MET A 45 -7.23 10.51 4.99
N ASN A 46 -7.18 11.85 5.03
CA ASN A 46 -7.45 12.69 3.88
C ASN A 46 -6.42 12.49 2.76
N LYS A 47 -5.12 12.46 3.10
CA LYS A 47 -4.05 12.13 2.15
C LYS A 47 -4.24 10.76 1.52
N TYR A 48 -4.55 9.73 2.31
CA TYR A 48 -4.82 8.38 1.79
C TYR A 48 -6.03 8.36 0.85
N GLN A 49 -7.12 9.01 1.26
CA GLN A 49 -8.37 9.03 0.50
C GLN A 49 -8.25 9.82 -0.81
N ASN A 50 -7.55 10.94 -0.84
CA ASN A 50 -7.59 11.88 -1.96
C ASN A 50 -6.30 11.93 -2.78
N PHE A 51 -5.17 11.60 -2.16
CA PHE A 51 -3.84 11.80 -2.73
C PHE A 51 -2.98 10.54 -2.65
N SER A 52 -3.55 9.33 -2.67
CA SER A 52 -2.72 8.12 -2.62
C SER A 52 -3.20 7.04 -3.56
N PHE A 53 -2.24 6.27 -4.05
CA PHE A 53 -2.50 4.97 -4.64
C PHE A 53 -3.05 4.03 -3.55
N PRO A 54 -4.30 3.54 -3.66
CA PRO A 54 -4.88 2.70 -2.62
C PRO A 54 -4.13 1.36 -2.53
N ILE A 55 -3.73 0.91 -1.34
CA ILE A 55 -2.92 -0.32 -1.19
C ILE A 55 -3.61 -1.42 -0.37
N TYR A 56 -4.57 -1.06 0.48
CA TYR A 56 -5.21 -2.00 1.38
C TYR A 56 -6.27 -2.83 0.65
N SER A 57 -6.24 -4.15 0.86
CA SER A 57 -7.22 -5.08 0.30
C SER A 57 -8.26 -5.48 1.35
N LEU A 58 -9.51 -5.55 0.93
CA LEU A 58 -10.63 -6.09 1.71
C LEU A 58 -11.16 -7.36 1.05
N ASN A 59 -11.99 -8.10 1.77
CA ASN A 59 -12.82 -9.13 1.14
C ASN A 59 -13.77 -8.47 0.15
N SER A 60 -13.99 -9.12 -0.98
CA SER A 60 -14.96 -8.65 -1.95
C SER A 60 -16.36 -8.62 -1.35
N THR A 61 -17.15 -7.64 -1.77
CA THR A 61 -18.56 -7.54 -1.39
C THR A 61 -19.41 -7.14 -2.59
N ASN A 62 -20.67 -7.53 -2.55
CA ASN A 62 -21.68 -7.08 -3.50
C ASN A 62 -22.48 -5.88 -2.95
N THR A 63 -22.16 -5.41 -1.75
CA THR A 63 -22.85 -4.31 -1.07
C THR A 63 -22.21 -2.98 -1.41
N LEU A 64 -23.04 -1.96 -1.60
CA LEU A 64 -22.62 -0.57 -1.66
C LEU A 64 -23.07 0.12 -0.37
N SER A 65 -22.17 0.81 0.32
CA SER A 65 -22.48 1.43 1.60
C SER A 65 -21.69 2.71 1.83
N ILE A 66 -22.35 3.71 2.41
CA ILE A 66 -21.74 4.95 2.87
C ILE A 66 -21.91 5.04 4.39
N TYR A 67 -20.81 5.30 5.08
CA TYR A 67 -20.74 5.51 6.51
C TYR A 67 -20.54 6.99 6.78
N ARG A 68 -21.00 7.42 7.95
CA ARG A 68 -20.76 8.77 8.47
C ARG A 68 -19.27 9.18 8.39
N GLU A 69 -18.35 8.24 8.57
CA GLU A 69 -16.90 8.46 8.46
C GLU A 69 -16.49 9.21 7.18
N TYR A 70 -17.14 8.92 6.04
CA TYR A 70 -16.86 9.62 4.78
C TYR A 70 -17.19 11.12 4.89
N TYR A 71 -18.36 11.44 5.45
CA TYR A 71 -18.81 12.80 5.67
C TYR A 71 -18.00 13.53 6.74
N ASP A 72 -17.58 12.83 7.79
CA ASP A 72 -16.67 13.39 8.78
C ASP A 72 -15.37 13.85 8.10
N LEU A 73 -14.76 13.03 7.23
CA LEU A 73 -13.56 13.42 6.50
C LEU A 73 -13.82 14.59 5.54
N LEU A 74 -14.88 14.51 4.75
CA LEU A 74 -15.25 15.54 3.77
C LEU A 74 -15.44 16.91 4.42
N VAL A 75 -16.26 16.98 5.48
CA VAL A 75 -16.60 18.26 6.13
C VAL A 75 -15.44 18.79 6.96
N ASN A 76 -14.60 17.92 7.55
CA ASN A 76 -13.39 18.38 8.23
C ASN A 76 -12.36 18.96 7.24
N ASP A 77 -12.22 18.40 6.04
CA ASP A 77 -11.41 18.99 4.98
C ASP A 77 -11.97 20.36 4.55
N TRP A 78 -13.29 20.45 4.32
CA TRP A 78 -13.95 21.72 3.98
C TRP A 78 -13.79 22.79 5.05
N LYS A 79 -13.79 22.43 6.34
CA LYS A 79 -13.55 23.40 7.40
C LYS A 79 -12.22 24.14 7.23
N ILE A 80 -11.21 23.48 6.66
CA ILE A 80 -9.88 24.05 6.42
C ILE A 80 -9.86 24.78 5.08
N ASN A 81 -10.32 24.13 4.02
CA ASN A 81 -10.11 24.60 2.64
C ASN A 81 -11.27 25.46 2.10
N HIS A 82 -12.50 25.22 2.57
CA HIS A 82 -13.74 25.83 2.09
C HIS A 82 -14.71 26.13 3.25
N PRO A 83 -14.33 26.94 4.25
CA PRO A 83 -15.08 27.08 5.50
C PRO A 83 -16.51 27.58 5.32
N THR A 84 -16.82 28.26 4.21
CA THR A 84 -18.17 28.72 3.86
C THR A 84 -19.15 27.58 3.60
N LEU A 85 -18.67 26.37 3.27
CA LEU A 85 -19.51 25.18 3.07
C LEU A 85 -19.92 24.53 4.40
N VAL A 86 -19.28 24.87 5.52
CA VAL A 86 -19.56 24.29 6.84
C VAL A 86 -20.57 25.17 7.59
N GLU A 87 -21.81 25.17 7.11
CA GLU A 87 -22.87 25.96 7.72
C GLU A 87 -23.29 25.40 9.08
N LYS A 88 -23.36 26.26 10.11
CA LYS A 88 -23.89 25.94 11.46
C LYS A 88 -23.10 24.89 12.24
N GLY A 89 -21.86 24.62 11.82
CA GLY A 89 -20.90 23.73 12.48
C GLY A 89 -20.92 22.30 11.93
N ILE A 90 -19.76 21.62 12.07
CA ILE A 90 -19.44 20.33 11.45
C ILE A 90 -20.58 19.31 11.58
N GLU A 91 -21.09 19.08 12.79
CA GLU A 91 -22.12 18.07 13.05
C GLU A 91 -23.40 18.31 12.24
N LYS A 92 -23.88 19.57 12.20
CA LYS A 92 -25.12 19.92 11.49
C LYS A 92 -24.93 19.82 9.99
N THR A 93 -23.77 20.23 9.48
CA THR A 93 -23.43 20.08 8.07
C THR A 93 -23.43 18.60 7.66
N ILE A 94 -22.78 17.74 8.45
CA ILE A 94 -22.73 16.29 8.19
C ILE A 94 -24.12 15.69 8.18
N MET A 95 -24.94 15.94 9.21
CA MET A 95 -26.28 15.38 9.29
C MET A 95 -27.16 15.84 8.13
N ASN A 96 -27.04 17.12 7.72
CA ASN A 96 -27.77 17.64 6.58
C ASN A 96 -27.39 16.91 5.29
N LEU A 97 -26.09 16.78 4.99
CA LEU A 97 -25.61 16.04 3.82
C LEU A 97 -26.10 14.59 3.83
N MET A 98 -25.99 13.90 4.96
CA MET A 98 -26.46 12.52 5.10
C MET A 98 -27.97 12.35 4.88
N ASP A 99 -28.77 13.42 5.06
CA ASP A 99 -30.23 13.40 4.87
C ASP A 99 -30.66 13.85 3.47
N THR A 100 -29.86 14.68 2.79
CA THR A 100 -30.24 15.31 1.51
C THR A 100 -29.49 14.77 0.29
N ASP A 101 -28.35 14.12 0.49
CA ASP A 101 -27.51 13.64 -0.61
C ASP A 101 -28.18 12.53 -1.44
N ILE A 102 -27.92 12.57 -2.75
CA ILE A 102 -28.14 11.43 -3.64
C ILE A 102 -26.87 10.57 -3.59
N PHE A 103 -26.95 9.40 -2.96
CA PHE A 103 -25.75 8.63 -2.60
C PHE A 103 -24.94 8.13 -3.79
N SER A 104 -25.59 7.79 -4.91
CA SER A 104 -24.90 7.44 -6.15
C SER A 104 -24.05 8.60 -6.67
N GLU A 105 -24.60 9.82 -6.67
CA GLU A 105 -23.89 11.03 -7.08
C GLU A 105 -22.73 11.32 -6.13
N THR A 106 -22.94 11.23 -4.82
CA THR A 106 -21.89 11.42 -3.81
C THR A 106 -20.71 10.46 -4.02
N ILE A 107 -20.98 9.17 -4.28
CA ILE A 107 -19.93 8.18 -4.57
C ILE A 107 -19.25 8.49 -5.91
N TYR A 108 -20.03 8.81 -6.95
CA TYR A 108 -19.50 9.12 -8.27
C TYR A 108 -18.56 10.33 -8.23
N TYR A 109 -18.97 11.41 -7.54
CA TYR A 109 -18.13 12.59 -7.36
C TYR A 109 -16.87 12.30 -6.56
N ALA A 110 -16.92 11.45 -5.53
CA ALA A 110 -15.73 11.01 -4.79
C ALA A 110 -14.74 10.27 -5.70
N ILE A 111 -15.24 9.39 -6.58
CA ILE A 111 -14.43 8.66 -7.56
C ILE A 111 -13.83 9.63 -8.58
N ASN A 112 -14.66 10.49 -9.17
CA ASN A 112 -14.23 11.42 -10.19
C ASN A 112 -13.18 12.42 -9.65
N ASP A 113 -13.35 12.93 -8.44
CA ASP A 113 -12.38 13.81 -7.78
C ASP A 113 -11.06 13.07 -7.52
N LYS A 114 -11.11 11.82 -7.02
CA LYS A 114 -9.90 11.00 -6.80
C LYS A 114 -9.17 10.70 -8.12
N VAL A 115 -9.88 10.39 -9.20
CA VAL A 115 -9.30 10.18 -10.54
C VAL A 115 -8.74 11.49 -11.11
N SER A 116 -9.44 12.61 -10.92
CA SER A 116 -8.96 13.93 -11.34
C SER A 116 -7.65 14.29 -10.63
N LYS A 117 -7.56 14.05 -9.31
CA LYS A 117 -6.32 14.26 -8.54
C LYS A 117 -5.19 13.35 -9.02
N LEU A 118 -5.49 12.08 -9.37
CA LEU A 118 -4.51 11.17 -9.96
C LEU A 118 -3.87 11.75 -11.24
N VAL A 119 -4.68 12.38 -12.11
CA VAL A 119 -4.19 12.94 -13.39
C VAL A 119 -3.50 14.28 -13.20
N TYR A 120 -4.16 15.22 -12.51
CA TYR A 120 -3.74 16.62 -12.47
C TYR A 120 -2.81 16.97 -11.32
N GLN A 121 -2.86 16.20 -10.24
CA GLN A 121 -2.09 16.43 -9.02
C GLN A 121 -1.19 15.21 -8.72
N TYR A 122 -0.72 14.56 -9.79
CA TYR A 122 0.04 13.31 -9.70
C TYR A 122 1.28 13.40 -8.78
N ASN A 123 1.98 14.53 -8.78
CA ASN A 123 3.15 14.71 -7.90
C ASN A 123 2.77 14.65 -6.42
N ASP A 124 1.64 15.26 -6.06
CA ASP A 124 1.11 15.21 -4.69
C ASP A 124 0.61 13.80 -4.36
N VAL A 125 0.04 13.11 -5.35
CA VAL A 125 -0.36 11.70 -5.23
C VAL A 125 0.84 10.80 -4.97
N LEU A 126 1.93 10.97 -5.72
CA LEU A 126 3.14 10.17 -5.57
C LEU A 126 3.79 10.40 -4.20
N LYS A 127 3.94 11.66 -3.79
CA LYS A 127 4.48 12.03 -2.48
C LYS A 127 3.67 11.44 -1.34
N SER A 128 2.35 11.65 -1.37
CA SER A 128 1.45 11.14 -0.34
C SER A 128 1.35 9.61 -0.37
N THR A 129 1.52 8.96 -1.53
CA THR A 129 1.66 7.50 -1.62
C THR A 129 2.85 6.99 -0.84
N VAL A 130 4.03 7.62 -0.98
CA VAL A 130 5.24 7.22 -0.24
C VAL A 130 5.01 7.29 1.27
N GLU A 131 4.40 8.39 1.73
CA GLU A 131 4.06 8.62 3.15
C GLU A 131 3.02 7.61 3.65
N THR A 132 1.88 7.49 2.97
CA THR A 132 0.72 6.71 3.44
C THR A 132 0.91 5.20 3.30
N ASN A 133 1.63 4.75 2.26
CA ASN A 133 1.90 3.33 2.01
C ASN A 133 3.24 2.87 2.61
N ARG A 134 3.91 3.74 3.40
CA ARG A 134 5.16 3.45 4.12
C ARG A 134 6.30 2.98 3.21
N LEU A 135 6.42 3.57 2.02
CA LEU A 135 7.47 3.25 1.05
C LEU A 135 8.76 4.04 1.31
N PHE A 136 9.12 4.20 2.59
CA PHE A 136 10.29 4.99 3.00
C PHE A 136 11.58 4.43 2.39
N GLY A 137 12.38 5.30 1.76
CA GLY A 137 13.62 4.93 1.08
C GLY A 137 13.44 4.41 -0.35
N ILE A 138 12.22 4.41 -0.89
CA ILE A 138 11.97 4.20 -2.32
C ILE A 138 11.73 5.57 -2.97
N GLU A 139 12.76 6.11 -3.60
CA GLU A 139 12.71 7.41 -4.30
C GLU A 139 12.40 7.24 -5.80
N ASP A 140 12.56 6.02 -6.31
CA ASP A 140 12.37 5.68 -7.70
C ASP A 140 10.88 5.54 -8.03
N GLU A 141 10.34 6.51 -8.78
CA GLU A 141 8.95 6.55 -9.24
C GLU A 141 8.55 5.24 -9.93
N GLU A 142 9.42 4.69 -10.78
CA GLU A 142 9.16 3.45 -11.51
C GLU A 142 8.87 2.31 -10.53
N ARG A 143 9.70 2.15 -9.48
CA ARG A 143 9.49 1.10 -8.47
C ARG A 143 8.19 1.27 -7.70
N ILE A 144 7.83 2.51 -7.34
CA ILE A 144 6.58 2.79 -6.65
C ILE A 144 5.40 2.34 -7.52
N LEU A 145 5.41 2.72 -8.80
CA LEU A 145 4.39 2.35 -9.77
C LEU A 145 4.29 0.82 -9.98
N LEU A 146 5.43 0.13 -10.08
CA LEU A 146 5.49 -1.33 -10.25
C LEU A 146 4.92 -2.08 -9.04
N ILE A 147 5.18 -1.62 -7.82
CA ILE A 147 4.62 -2.19 -6.58
C ILE A 147 3.09 -2.18 -6.64
N HIS A 148 2.50 -1.03 -6.98
CA HIS A 148 1.06 -0.87 -7.07
C HIS A 148 0.48 -1.67 -8.23
N LEU A 149 1.10 -1.62 -9.41
CA LEU A 149 0.65 -2.36 -10.59
C LEU A 149 0.53 -3.86 -10.30
N LYS A 150 1.55 -4.46 -9.68
CA LYS A 150 1.53 -5.87 -9.31
C LYS A 150 0.43 -6.18 -8.31
N LYS A 151 0.27 -5.35 -7.27
CA LYS A 151 -0.79 -5.50 -6.26
C LYS A 151 -2.17 -5.44 -6.90
N TYR A 152 -2.38 -4.53 -7.84
CA TYR A 152 -3.66 -4.32 -8.49
C TYR A 152 -4.02 -5.49 -9.40
N GLN A 153 -3.04 -6.02 -10.14
CA GLN A 153 -3.22 -7.24 -10.93
C GLN A 153 -3.54 -8.45 -10.04
N GLU A 154 -2.89 -8.60 -8.88
CA GLU A 154 -3.21 -9.66 -7.92
C GLU A 154 -4.67 -9.57 -7.43
N ILE A 155 -5.14 -8.35 -7.13
CA ILE A 155 -6.51 -8.13 -6.66
C ILE A 155 -7.53 -8.38 -7.78
N LEU A 156 -7.30 -7.87 -8.99
CA LEU A 156 -8.20 -8.10 -10.13
C LEU A 156 -8.33 -9.58 -10.51
N ASN A 157 -7.26 -10.36 -10.33
CA ASN A 157 -7.28 -11.80 -10.59
C ASN A 157 -7.96 -12.61 -9.46
N SER A 158 -8.43 -11.96 -8.40
CA SER A 158 -9.08 -12.60 -7.26
C SER A 158 -10.57 -12.26 -7.20
N GLU A 159 -11.41 -13.29 -7.13
CA GLU A 159 -12.86 -13.11 -6.92
C GLU A 159 -13.20 -12.65 -5.49
N ASN A 160 -12.32 -12.96 -4.53
CA ASN A 160 -12.56 -12.77 -3.10
C ASN A 160 -11.93 -11.50 -2.52
N LYS A 161 -11.16 -10.75 -3.33
CA LYS A 161 -10.50 -9.52 -2.90
C LYS A 161 -11.03 -8.34 -3.69
N GLN A 162 -11.03 -7.18 -3.04
CA GLN A 162 -11.18 -5.87 -3.67
C GLN A 162 -10.25 -4.87 -2.98
N ILE A 163 -10.01 -3.74 -3.61
CA ILE A 163 -9.17 -2.69 -3.05
C ILE A 163 -10.02 -1.72 -2.20
N GLN A 164 -9.50 -1.27 -1.07
CA GLN A 164 -10.13 -0.21 -0.28
C GLN A 164 -9.69 1.16 -0.82
N ILE A 165 -10.63 1.85 -1.48
CA ILE A 165 -10.34 3.10 -2.18
C ILE A 165 -10.58 4.32 -1.29
N PHE A 166 -11.61 4.24 -0.44
CA PHE A 166 -12.09 5.34 0.40
C PHE A 166 -12.19 4.90 1.86
N HIS A 167 -12.17 5.89 2.74
CA HIS A 167 -12.66 5.75 4.10
C HIS A 167 -14.16 6.04 4.12
N GLY A 168 -14.92 5.26 4.88
CA GLY A 168 -16.36 5.41 4.98
C GLY A 168 -17.19 5.13 3.72
N ILE A 169 -16.60 4.71 2.59
CA ILE A 169 -17.36 4.16 1.44
C ILE A 169 -16.91 2.73 1.19
N VAL A 170 -17.86 1.79 1.26
CA VAL A 170 -17.65 0.40 0.85
C VAL A 170 -18.28 0.24 -0.52
N LEU A 171 -17.41 0.05 -1.52
CA LEU A 171 -17.81 -0.23 -2.89
C LEU A 171 -18.10 -1.71 -3.07
N ASN A 172 -18.99 -2.03 -4.01
CA ASN A 172 -19.08 -3.40 -4.48
C ASN A 172 -17.83 -3.76 -5.31
N LYS A 173 -17.62 -5.06 -5.56
CA LYS A 173 -16.46 -5.53 -6.30
C LYS A 173 -16.37 -4.96 -7.71
N SER A 174 -17.48 -4.89 -8.43
CA SER A 174 -17.49 -4.45 -9.83
C SER A 174 -17.04 -2.99 -9.99
N ILE A 175 -17.59 -2.08 -9.18
CA ILE A 175 -17.14 -0.68 -9.12
C ILE A 175 -15.68 -0.59 -8.68
N SER A 176 -15.30 -1.33 -7.63
CA SER A 176 -13.91 -1.34 -7.15
C SER A 176 -12.93 -1.81 -8.23
N ASP A 177 -13.28 -2.84 -8.99
CA ASP A 177 -12.45 -3.40 -10.04
C ASP A 177 -12.35 -2.43 -11.24
N ASN A 178 -13.42 -1.72 -11.58
CA ASN A 178 -13.39 -0.67 -12.62
C ASN A 178 -12.47 0.49 -12.23
N ILE A 179 -12.53 0.97 -10.98
CA ILE A 179 -11.58 1.99 -10.51
C ILE A 179 -10.14 1.45 -10.56
N LEU A 180 -9.93 0.19 -10.16
CA LEU A 180 -8.61 -0.44 -10.21
C LEU A 180 -8.06 -0.54 -11.64
N ARG A 181 -8.93 -0.76 -12.64
CA ARG A 181 -8.57 -0.72 -14.06
C ARG A 181 -8.15 0.69 -14.51
N ILE A 182 -8.80 1.74 -14.01
CA ILE A 182 -8.38 3.14 -14.25
C ILE A 182 -6.95 3.35 -13.72
N TYR A 183 -6.69 2.94 -12.48
CA TYR A 183 -5.36 3.03 -11.88
C TYR A 183 -4.30 2.24 -12.65
N ILE A 184 -4.60 1.01 -13.06
CA ILE A 184 -3.68 0.20 -13.87
C ILE A 184 -3.39 0.88 -15.21
N ARG A 185 -4.41 1.43 -15.88
CA ARG A 185 -4.26 2.14 -17.15
C ARG A 185 -3.35 3.36 -16.97
N PHE A 186 -3.61 4.17 -15.95
CA PHE A 186 -2.78 5.32 -15.59
C PHE A 186 -1.32 4.92 -15.33
N ILE A 187 -1.10 3.91 -14.48
CA ILE A 187 0.25 3.45 -14.12
C ILE A 187 1.00 2.96 -15.36
N LYS A 188 0.35 2.19 -16.25
CA LYS A 188 0.98 1.70 -17.49
C LYS A 188 1.40 2.85 -18.39
N LEU A 189 0.52 3.82 -18.61
CA LEU A 189 0.85 5.03 -19.40
C LEU A 189 2.04 5.77 -18.78
N ARG A 190 2.08 5.89 -17.45
CA ARG A 190 3.17 6.58 -16.76
C ARG A 190 4.49 5.83 -16.85
N LEU A 191 4.48 4.51 -16.70
CA LEU A 191 5.66 3.66 -16.87
C LEU A 191 6.20 3.73 -18.31
N GLU A 192 5.32 3.73 -19.32
CA GLU A 192 5.71 3.91 -20.72
C GLU A 192 6.37 5.28 -20.96
N MET A 193 5.93 6.33 -20.25
CA MET A 193 6.57 7.65 -20.31
C MET A 193 7.94 7.70 -19.62
N LEU A 194 8.10 7.01 -18.49
CA LEU A 194 9.36 6.95 -17.75
C LEU A 194 10.40 6.10 -18.49
N ASN A 195 9.95 5.03 -19.14
CA ASN A 195 10.81 4.12 -19.88
C ASN A 195 10.13 3.66 -21.19
N PRO A 196 10.39 4.32 -22.33
CA PRO A 196 9.77 3.95 -23.62
C PRO A 196 10.06 2.51 -24.09
N SER A 197 11.14 1.89 -23.60
CA SER A 197 11.47 0.48 -23.90
C SER A 197 10.61 -0.54 -23.13
N PHE A 198 9.79 -0.07 -22.19
CA PHE A 198 8.86 -0.87 -21.39
C PHE A 198 7.81 -1.62 -22.23
N ILE A 199 7.52 -1.16 -23.44
CA ILE A 199 6.53 -1.76 -24.35
C ILE A 199 6.92 -3.21 -24.73
N GLU A 200 8.22 -3.52 -24.79
CA GLU A 200 8.73 -4.87 -25.08
C GLU A 200 8.68 -5.81 -23.85
N PHE A 201 8.54 -5.27 -22.64
CA PHE A 201 8.56 -6.02 -21.37
C PHE A 201 7.22 -6.69 -21.00
N LYS A 202 6.17 -6.56 -21.82
CA LYS A 202 4.79 -7.01 -21.52
C LYS A 202 4.66 -8.51 -21.14
N GLU A 203 5.62 -9.36 -21.48
CA GLU A 203 5.61 -10.80 -21.13
C GLU A 203 6.51 -11.16 -19.93
N GLU A 204 7.49 -10.34 -19.56
CA GLU A 204 8.40 -10.61 -18.42
C GLU A 204 7.92 -10.03 -17.09
N PHE A 205 6.84 -9.25 -17.09
CA PHE A 205 6.23 -8.66 -15.89
C PHE A 205 5.85 -9.66 -14.79
N MET A 206 5.69 -10.94 -15.14
CA MET A 206 5.50 -12.02 -14.17
C MET A 206 6.76 -12.39 -13.38
N LYS A 207 7.92 -11.79 -13.67
CA LYS A 207 9.23 -12.17 -13.08
C LYS A 207 10.03 -11.02 -12.47
N ILE A 208 9.51 -9.81 -12.35
CA ILE A 208 10.22 -8.75 -11.61
C ILE A 208 10.27 -9.14 -10.12
N PRO A 209 11.45 -9.42 -9.53
CA PRO A 209 11.54 -9.78 -8.13
C PRO A 209 11.20 -8.53 -7.31
N THR A 210 10.06 -8.54 -6.61
CA THR A 210 9.70 -7.50 -5.62
C THR A 210 10.61 -7.49 -4.39
N LYS A 211 11.60 -8.37 -4.37
CA LYS A 211 12.54 -8.54 -3.28
C LYS A 211 13.91 -8.04 -3.74
N PHE A 212 14.66 -7.44 -2.82
CA PHE A 212 16.05 -7.07 -3.08
C PHE A 212 16.87 -8.32 -3.36
N VAL A 213 17.39 -8.48 -4.57
CA VAL A 213 18.25 -9.62 -4.92
C VAL A 213 19.51 -9.56 -4.09
N TRP A 214 19.64 -10.48 -3.14
CA TRP A 214 20.79 -10.55 -2.27
C TRP A 214 21.93 -11.29 -2.98
N LYS A 215 23.02 -10.57 -3.26
CA LYS A 215 24.20 -11.13 -3.93
C LYS A 215 25.19 -11.83 -2.98
N GLY A 216 24.97 -11.74 -1.67
CA GLY A 216 25.80 -12.39 -0.65
C GLY A 216 25.27 -13.77 -0.26
N SER A 217 25.90 -14.38 0.74
CA SER A 217 25.38 -15.61 1.35
C SER A 217 24.27 -15.33 2.37
N GLN A 218 23.48 -16.34 2.75
CA GLN A 218 22.52 -16.21 3.87
C GLN A 218 23.21 -15.83 5.19
N LYS A 219 24.47 -16.28 5.38
CA LYS A 219 25.29 -15.90 6.54
C LYS A 219 25.62 -14.43 6.50
N ASP A 220 26.00 -13.91 5.33
CA ASP A 220 26.30 -12.49 5.13
C ASP A 220 25.05 -11.64 5.46
N LEU A 221 23.86 -12.08 5.04
CA LEU A 221 22.62 -11.37 5.35
C LEU A 221 22.31 -11.39 6.85
N CYS A 222 22.45 -12.55 7.51
CA CYS A 222 22.28 -12.63 8.96
C CYS A 222 23.30 -11.75 9.70
N GLU A 223 24.53 -11.70 9.20
CA GLU A 223 25.58 -10.88 9.77
C GLU A 223 25.25 -9.38 9.70
N LEU A 224 24.71 -8.91 8.57
CA LEU A 224 24.20 -7.55 8.44
C LEU A 224 23.20 -7.21 9.55
N PHE A 225 22.16 -8.02 9.74
CA PHE A 225 21.15 -7.78 10.79
C PHE A 225 21.75 -7.82 12.22
N VAL A 226 22.73 -8.68 12.47
CA VAL A 226 23.42 -8.73 13.77
C VAL A 226 24.21 -7.46 14.05
N GLU A 227 24.92 -6.94 13.04
CA GLU A 227 25.71 -5.71 13.19
C GLU A 227 24.82 -4.46 13.21
N LEU A 228 23.70 -4.42 12.47
CA LEU A 228 22.68 -3.36 12.59
C LEU A 228 22.11 -3.28 14.02
N ARG A 229 21.84 -4.44 14.64
CA ARG A 229 21.40 -4.52 16.04
C ARG A 229 22.47 -4.03 17.01
N LYS A 230 23.72 -4.47 16.86
CA LYS A 230 24.82 -4.03 17.74
C LYS A 230 25.03 -2.51 17.72
N ASN A 231 24.78 -1.88 16.57
CA ASN A 231 24.84 -0.42 16.41
C ASN A 231 23.56 0.30 16.88
N ASN A 232 22.58 -0.43 17.45
CA ASN A 232 21.27 0.09 17.86
C ASN A 232 20.48 0.78 16.73
N TRP A 233 20.64 0.32 15.48
CA TRP A 233 19.86 0.85 14.34
C TRP A 233 18.55 0.10 14.12
N ILE A 234 18.44 -1.11 14.66
CA ILE A 234 17.22 -1.91 14.70
C ILE A 234 17.04 -2.51 16.09
N ASP A 235 15.79 -2.73 16.49
CA ASP A 235 15.45 -3.35 17.77
C ASP A 235 15.85 -4.83 17.83
N GLU A 236 15.92 -5.36 19.04
CA GLU A 236 16.17 -6.78 19.25
C GLU A 236 15.00 -7.64 18.77
N LEU A 237 15.33 -8.66 17.95
CA LEU A 237 14.36 -9.67 17.54
C LEU A 237 13.98 -10.54 18.73
N GLN A 238 12.71 -10.50 19.13
CA GLN A 238 12.19 -11.29 20.25
C GLN A 238 12.22 -12.80 19.93
N TRP A 239 12.39 -13.64 20.96
CA TRP A 239 12.54 -15.10 20.79
C TRP A 239 11.30 -15.74 20.13
N GLY A 240 10.10 -15.31 20.54
CA GLY A 240 8.84 -15.80 19.99
C GLY A 240 8.60 -15.39 18.53
N ASP A 241 9.33 -14.40 18.02
CA ASP A 241 9.07 -13.80 16.72
C ASP A 241 10.18 -14.07 15.69
N ILE A 242 11.23 -14.82 16.03
CA ILE A 242 12.35 -15.11 15.10
C ILE A 242 11.86 -15.68 13.77
N SER A 243 10.91 -16.62 13.83
CA SER A 243 10.34 -17.22 12.61
C SER A 243 9.60 -16.17 11.78
N LYS A 244 8.84 -15.27 12.42
CA LYS A 244 8.16 -14.17 11.73
C LYS A 244 9.17 -13.18 11.14
N SER A 245 10.23 -12.85 11.87
CA SER A 245 11.29 -11.96 11.41
C SER A 245 12.07 -12.57 10.23
N ALA A 246 12.41 -13.87 10.30
CA ALA A 246 13.04 -14.58 9.19
C ALA A 246 12.14 -14.54 7.94
N LYS A 247 10.85 -14.82 8.10
CA LYS A 247 9.86 -14.74 7.02
C LYS A 247 9.74 -13.32 6.45
N ALA A 248 9.68 -12.29 7.30
CA ALA A 248 9.62 -10.91 6.87
C ALA A 248 10.87 -10.50 6.09
N ILE A 249 12.06 -10.88 6.56
CA ILE A 249 13.33 -10.64 5.86
C ILE A 249 13.37 -11.40 4.52
N CYS A 250 12.96 -12.66 4.49
CA CYS A 250 12.85 -13.45 3.26
C CYS A 250 11.75 -12.94 2.31
N ASN A 251 10.79 -12.14 2.79
CA ASN A 251 9.83 -11.44 1.94
C ASN A 251 10.41 -10.14 1.36
N LEU A 252 11.40 -9.55 2.01
CA LEU A 252 12.11 -8.34 1.55
C LEU A 252 13.30 -8.66 0.64
N PHE A 253 14.00 -9.77 0.86
CA PHE A 253 15.20 -10.17 0.10
C PHE A 253 14.95 -11.44 -0.72
N ASP A 254 15.36 -11.42 -1.99
CA ASP A 254 15.43 -12.63 -2.79
C ASP A 254 16.74 -13.35 -2.47
N LEU A 255 16.59 -14.53 -1.86
CA LEU A 255 17.69 -15.41 -1.47
C LEU A 255 17.76 -16.66 -2.37
N SER A 256 17.06 -16.67 -3.51
CA SER A 256 17.08 -17.76 -4.50
C SER A 256 18.51 -18.17 -4.90
N LEU A 257 19.41 -17.20 -5.07
CA LEU A 257 20.83 -17.41 -5.40
C LEU A 257 21.64 -18.14 -4.31
N THR A 258 21.09 -18.26 -3.10
CA THR A 258 21.75 -18.92 -1.96
C THR A 258 21.36 -20.38 -1.79
N ARG A 259 20.46 -20.89 -2.63
CA ARG A 259 20.02 -22.29 -2.62
C ARG A 259 21.19 -23.22 -2.91
N LYS A 260 21.31 -24.29 -2.13
CA LYS A 260 22.26 -25.37 -2.40
C LYS A 260 21.74 -26.35 -3.46
N ASN A 261 20.42 -26.50 -3.54
CA ASN A 261 19.70 -27.34 -4.50
C ASN A 261 18.26 -26.86 -4.67
N ASP A 262 17.56 -27.34 -5.70
CA ASP A 262 16.22 -26.86 -6.06
C ASP A 262 15.15 -27.18 -5.02
N THR A 263 15.40 -28.16 -4.15
CA THR A 263 14.50 -28.58 -3.06
C THR A 263 14.77 -27.88 -1.73
N SER A 264 15.79 -27.02 -1.65
CA SER A 264 16.14 -26.34 -0.39
C SER A 264 15.14 -25.27 -0.01
N ASP A 265 14.59 -25.40 1.20
CA ASP A 265 13.79 -24.36 1.83
C ASP A 265 14.71 -23.25 2.34
N VAL A 266 14.74 -22.16 1.57
CA VAL A 266 15.55 -20.97 1.82
C VAL A 266 15.13 -20.25 3.09
N GLU A 267 13.82 -20.16 3.36
CA GLU A 267 13.28 -19.47 4.54
C GLU A 267 13.67 -20.26 5.80
N GLN A 268 13.49 -21.58 5.76
CA GLN A 268 13.87 -22.43 6.88
C GLN A 268 15.39 -22.45 7.11
N SER A 269 16.19 -22.46 6.04
CA SER A 269 17.64 -22.39 6.12
C SER A 269 18.10 -21.06 6.74
N PHE A 270 17.52 -19.95 6.30
CA PHE A 270 17.83 -18.63 6.85
C PHE A 270 17.38 -18.49 8.30
N TYR A 271 16.20 -19.02 8.66
CA TYR A 271 15.71 -19.07 10.03
C TYR A 271 16.69 -19.76 10.98
N GLN A 272 17.25 -20.92 10.59
CA GLN A 272 18.23 -21.64 11.44
C GLN A 272 19.50 -20.80 11.68
N ILE A 273 19.91 -20.02 10.69
CA ILE A 273 21.05 -19.10 10.81
C ILE A 273 20.69 -17.93 11.75
N LEU A 274 19.53 -17.31 11.52
CA LEU A 274 19.06 -16.12 12.27
C LEU A 274 18.74 -16.42 13.74
N LYS A 275 18.32 -17.65 14.04
CA LYS A 275 18.03 -18.11 15.40
C LYS A 275 19.25 -17.97 16.32
N GLY A 276 20.45 -18.27 15.82
CA GLY A 276 21.68 -18.29 16.61
C GLY A 276 21.61 -19.28 17.78
N LYS A 277 22.59 -19.22 18.67
CA LYS A 277 22.61 -20.00 19.92
C LYS A 277 22.25 -19.10 21.10
N HIS A 278 21.30 -19.54 21.91
CA HIS A 278 20.96 -18.84 23.15
C HIS A 278 22.04 -19.08 24.19
N ASN A 279 22.60 -18.01 24.74
CA ASN A 279 23.42 -18.12 25.93
C ASN A 279 22.52 -17.97 27.18
N PRO A 280 22.34 -19.03 27.98
CA PRO A 280 21.47 -18.98 29.17
C PRO A 280 22.01 -18.07 30.29
N ILE A 281 23.30 -17.71 30.25
CA ILE A 281 23.97 -16.88 31.26
C ILE A 281 23.81 -15.40 30.93
N THR A 282 24.14 -15.01 29.70
CA THR A 282 24.04 -13.59 29.27
C THR A 282 22.63 -13.21 28.82
N LYS A 283 21.77 -14.20 28.56
CA LYS A 283 20.47 -14.06 27.89
C LYS A 283 20.56 -13.45 26.49
N GLU A 284 21.77 -13.32 25.96
CA GLU A 284 22.04 -12.80 24.62
C GLU A 284 22.16 -13.94 23.60
N ARG A 285 22.06 -13.56 22.33
CA ARG A 285 22.27 -14.48 21.20
C ARG A 285 23.71 -14.45 20.73
N GLU A 286 24.28 -15.64 20.68
CA GLU A 286 25.60 -15.87 20.13
C GLU A 286 25.52 -16.41 18.70
N TYR A 287 26.31 -15.79 17.83
CA TYR A 287 26.37 -16.14 16.42
C TYR A 287 27.75 -16.68 15.99
N ASN A 288 28.68 -16.87 16.93
CA ASN A 288 30.07 -17.24 16.65
C ASN A 288 30.19 -18.60 15.95
N GLU A 289 29.31 -19.56 16.29
CA GLU A 289 29.29 -20.88 15.65
C GLU A 289 28.84 -20.82 14.18
N VAL A 290 27.93 -19.90 13.85
CA VAL A 290 27.30 -19.83 12.52
C VAL A 290 27.99 -18.82 11.60
N LEU A 291 28.37 -17.66 12.14
CA LEU A 291 28.98 -16.54 11.44
C LEU A 291 30.50 -16.44 11.65
N GLY A 292 31.08 -17.25 12.53
CA GLY A 292 32.50 -17.14 12.90
C GLY A 292 32.80 -15.96 13.82
N LEU A 293 34.10 -15.82 14.14
CA LEU A 293 34.63 -14.75 15.00
C LEU A 293 34.38 -13.37 14.37
N THR A 294 34.05 -12.38 15.20
CA THR A 294 33.68 -11.02 14.75
C THR A 294 34.75 -10.34 13.88
N LYS A 295 36.03 -10.66 14.07
CA LYS A 295 37.12 -10.13 13.23
C LYS A 295 37.08 -10.58 11.76
N ASN A 296 36.39 -11.67 11.45
CA ASN A 296 36.31 -12.27 10.12
C ASN A 296 34.98 -11.95 9.38
N ARG A 297 34.10 -11.18 10.02
CA ARG A 297 32.78 -10.79 9.53
C ARG A 297 32.91 -9.67 8.49
N LYS A 298 32.13 -9.72 7.40
CA LYS A 298 32.16 -8.76 6.28
C LYS A 298 31.64 -7.37 6.62
N PHE A 299 30.70 -7.29 7.55
CA PHE A 299 29.89 -6.14 7.95
C PHE A 299 30.25 -5.62 9.35
N ASN A 300 31.33 -6.12 9.96
CA ASN A 300 31.82 -5.67 11.27
C ASN A 300 32.33 -4.21 11.31
N LYS A 301 32.35 -3.52 10.16
CA LYS A 301 32.76 -2.12 10.00
C LYS A 301 31.71 -1.28 9.26
N ILE A 302 30.45 -1.68 9.23
CA ILE A 302 29.40 -0.83 8.65
C ILE A 302 29.38 0.52 9.39
N GLN A 303 29.40 1.60 8.63
CA GLN A 303 29.29 2.98 9.14
C GLN A 303 27.94 3.56 8.73
N LYS A 304 27.40 4.44 9.58
CA LYS A 304 26.20 5.20 9.23
C LYS A 304 26.55 6.09 8.04
N ASN A 305 25.69 6.14 7.03
CA ASN A 305 25.86 7.10 5.96
C ASN A 305 25.72 8.50 6.57
N ILE A 306 26.80 9.27 6.60
CA ILE A 306 26.77 10.68 7.03
C ILE A 306 26.39 11.46 5.78
N SER A 307 25.09 11.55 5.55
CA SER A 307 24.45 12.42 4.54
C SER A 307 23.56 13.40 5.27
#